data_AF-Q9M3P9-F1
#
_entry.id   AF-Q9M3P9-F1
#
_cell.length_a   1.000
_cell.length_b   1.000
_cell.length_c   1.000
_cell.angle_alpha   90.00
_cell.angle_beta   90.00
_cell.angle_gamma   90.00
#
_symmetry.space_group_name_H-M   'P 1'
#
loop_
_entity.id
_entity.type
_entity.pdbx_description
1 polymer ?
#
loop_
_entity_poly.entity_id
_entity_poly.type
_entity_poly.pdbx_seq_one_letter_code
_entity_poly.pdbx_strand_id
1 'polypeptide(L)' 'LLHRNDRACLARGFYTYDAFLSAAAAYPFFGTTGSTEMRKRKVAAFLGQTSHENTGGWATAPDGPYSWGYCF' A
#
# COMPACT_ATOMS: atom_id res chain seq x y z
N LEU A 1 3.52 -1.00 -4.50
CA LEU A 1 3.41 -2.34 -3.87
C LEU A 1 3.79 -3.38 -4.92
N LEU A 2 5.10 -3.51 -5.16
CA LEU A 2 5.64 -4.27 -6.30
C LEU A 2 5.50 -5.77 -6.08
N HIS A 3 5.85 -6.24 -4.87
CA HIS A 3 5.94 -7.67 -4.53
C HIS A 3 4.73 -8.23 -3.76
N ARG A 4 3.64 -7.47 -3.56
CA ARG A 4 2.47 -7.92 -2.77
C ARG A 4 1.81 -9.22 -3.28
N ASN A 5 2.00 -9.54 -4.55
CA ASN A 5 1.46 -10.73 -5.22
C ASN A 5 2.54 -11.78 -5.50
N ASP A 6 3.75 -11.61 -4.96
CA ASP A 6 4.78 -12.64 -5.05
C ASP A 6 4.29 -13.94 -4.42
N ARG A 7 4.81 -15.08 -4.90
CA ARG A 7 4.42 -16.41 -4.40
C ARG A 7 4.72 -16.60 -2.92
N ALA A 8 5.74 -15.90 -2.39
CA ALA A 8 6.13 -15.92 -1.00
C ALA A 8 5.17 -15.13 -0.07
N CYS A 9 4.30 -14.28 -0.63
CA CYS A 9 3.36 -13.48 0.16
C CYS A 9 2.08 -14.26 0.48
N LEU A 10 1.66 -14.21 1.75
CA LEU A 10 0.45 -14.89 2.24
C LEU A 10 -0.82 -14.23 1.70
N ALA A 11 -0.82 -12.91 1.57
CA ALA A 11 -1.94 -12.13 1.04
C ALA A 11 -1.94 -12.00 -0.49
N ARG A 12 -1.20 -12.84 -1.22
CA ARG A 12 -1.13 -12.77 -2.68
C ARG A 12 -2.54 -12.79 -3.30
N GLY A 13 -2.82 -11.80 -4.14
CA GLY A 13 -4.12 -11.64 -4.81
C GLY A 13 -5.23 -11.02 -3.95
N PHE A 14 -5.02 -10.81 -2.65
CA PHE A 14 -6.03 -10.23 -1.76
C PHE A 14 -6.15 -8.71 -1.93
N TYR A 15 -5.03 -7.98 -1.91
CA TYR A 15 -5.01 -6.52 -2.04
C TYR A 15 -5.11 -6.07 -3.50
N THR A 16 -6.33 -5.86 -3.98
CA THR A 16 -6.60 -5.35 -5.33
C THR A 16 -6.75 -3.82 -5.34
N TYR A 17 -6.49 -3.22 -6.50
CA TYR A 17 -6.66 -1.78 -6.68
C TYR A 17 -8.14 -1.37 -6.56
N ASP A 18 -9.05 -2.18 -7.12
CA ASP A 18 -10.48 -1.93 -7.07
C ASP A 18 -11.05 -2.01 -5.64
N ALA A 19 -10.53 -2.93 -4.82
CA ALA A 19 -10.89 -2.99 -3.40
C ALA A 19 -10.42 -1.73 -2.66
N PHE A 20 -9.19 -1.25 -2.94
CA PHE A 20 -8.70 0.00 -2.37
C PHE A 20 -9.56 1.20 -2.79
N LEU A 21 -9.93 1.32 -4.06
CA LEU A 21 -10.82 2.39 -4.54
C LEU A 21 -12.22 2.31 -3.91
N SER A 22 -12.78 1.11 -3.82
CA SER A 22 -14.09 0.87 -3.21
C SER A 22 -14.09 1.26 -1.73
N ALA A 23 -13.03 0.90 -0.98
CA ALA A 23 -12.86 1.30 0.41
C ALA A 23 -12.65 2.81 0.53
N ALA A 24 -11.81 3.43 -0.31
CA ALA A 24 -11.58 4.86 -0.30
C ALA A 24 -12.85 5.68 -0.58
N ALA A 25 -13.75 5.17 -1.44
CA ALA A 25 -15.04 5.81 -1.72
C ALA A 25 -15.96 5.91 -0.49
N ALA A 26 -15.82 5.02 0.51
CA ALA A 26 -16.52 5.10 1.78
C ALA A 26 -16.00 6.24 2.69
N TYR A 27 -14.81 6.78 2.41
CA TYR A 27 -14.18 7.86 3.18
C TYR A 27 -13.95 9.07 2.28
N PRO A 28 -14.98 9.88 1.99
CA PRO A 28 -14.94 10.91 0.94
C PRO A 28 -13.89 12.00 1.14
N PHE A 29 -13.32 12.15 2.34
CA PHE A 29 -12.24 13.11 2.65
C PHE A 29 -10.82 12.53 2.53
N PHE A 30 -10.69 11.21 2.36
CA PHE A 30 -9.43 10.51 2.18
C PHE A 30 -8.86 10.79 0.79
N GLY A 31 -7.67 11.41 0.72
CA GLY A 31 -7.00 11.71 -0.55
C GLY A 31 -7.68 12.78 -1.42
N THR A 32 -8.76 13.42 -0.97
CA THR A 32 -9.54 14.41 -1.75
C THR A 32 -9.45 15.83 -1.19
N THR A 33 -8.91 16.00 0.02
CA THR A 33 -8.88 17.27 0.76
C THR A 33 -7.52 17.95 0.70
N GLY A 34 -7.51 19.28 0.48
CA GLY A 34 -6.30 20.11 0.38
C GLY A 34 -5.72 20.18 -1.04
N SER A 35 -4.49 20.69 -1.15
CA SER A 35 -3.75 20.78 -2.42
C SER A 35 -3.44 19.40 -3.00
N THR A 36 -3.15 19.33 -4.30
CA THR A 36 -2.73 18.08 -4.95
C THR A 36 -1.53 17.42 -4.26
N GLU A 37 -0.57 18.21 -3.78
CA GLU A 37 0.56 17.71 -3.00
C GLU A 37 0.11 17.08 -1.68
N MET A 38 -0.77 17.75 -0.93
CA MET A 38 -1.29 17.24 0.33
C MET A 38 -2.07 15.93 0.13
N ARG A 39 -2.86 15.85 -0.93
CA ARG A 39 -3.60 14.62 -1.30
C ARG A 39 -2.65 13.46 -1.58
N LYS A 40 -1.61 13.69 -2.40
CA LYS A 40 -0.56 12.69 -2.67
C LYS A 40 0.15 12.27 -1.38
N ARG A 41 0.49 13.23 -0.51
CA ARG A 41 1.15 12.95 0.77
C ARG A 41 0.28 12.12 1.71
N LYS A 42 -1.03 12.38 1.79
CA LYS A 42 -1.98 11.58 2.59
C LYS A 42 -2.03 10.12 2.12
N VAL A 43 -2.14 9.91 0.80
CA VAL A 43 -2.14 8.55 0.24
C VAL A 43 -0.79 7.87 0.46
N ALA A 44 0.31 8.57 0.23
CA ALA A 44 1.66 8.04 0.47
C ALA A 44 1.89 7.68 1.95
N ALA A 45 1.44 8.52 2.89
CA ALA A 45 1.55 8.25 4.32
C ALA A 45 0.71 7.03 4.72
N PHE A 46 -0.53 6.94 4.24
CA PHE A 46 -1.39 5.78 4.48
C PHE A 46 -0.75 4.49 3.97
N LEU A 47 -0.32 4.48 2.69
CA LEU A 47 0.32 3.32 2.08
C LEU A 47 1.65 2.99 2.75
N GLY A 48 2.43 3.98 3.17
CA GLY A 48 3.70 3.77 3.87
C GLY A 48 3.52 3.09 5.23
N GLN A 49 2.60 3.60 6.05
CA GLN A 49 2.28 3.02 7.36
C GLN A 49 1.74 1.58 7.23
N THR A 50 0.72 1.38 6.41
CA THR A 50 0.11 0.06 6.22
C THR A 50 1.03 -0.94 5.50
N SER A 51 1.97 -0.46 4.67
CA SER A 51 3.03 -1.30 4.10
C SER A 51 3.99 -1.79 5.18
N HIS A 52 4.30 -0.98 6.19
CA HIS A 52 5.14 -1.39 7.32
C HIS A 52 4.45 -2.49 8.13
N GLU A 53 3.17 -2.30 8.47
CA GLU A 53 2.38 -3.29 9.22
C GLU A 53 2.26 -4.64 8.48
N ASN A 54 2.23 -4.62 7.15
CA ASN A 54 2.07 -5.82 6.32
C ASN A 54 3.32 -6.12 5.47
N THR A 55 4.51 -5.78 5.96
CA THR A 55 5.75 -5.93 5.18
C THR A 55 6.21 -7.38 5.13
N GLY A 56 6.59 -7.85 3.94
CA GLY A 56 7.38 -9.06 3.74
C GLY A 56 8.86 -8.77 3.46
N GLY A 57 9.30 -7.52 3.58
CA GLY A 57 10.63 -7.08 3.17
C GLY A 57 11.71 -7.40 4.20
N TRP A 58 12.90 -7.74 3.71
CA TRP A 58 14.14 -7.89 4.48
C TRP A 58 15.25 -7.03 3.87
N ALA A 59 16.39 -6.91 4.57
CA ALA A 59 17.46 -5.96 4.22
C ALA A 59 17.99 -6.09 2.78
N THR A 60 17.98 -7.30 2.22
CA THR A 60 18.45 -7.62 0.86
C THR A 60 17.34 -8.12 -0.06
N ALA A 61 16.08 -7.76 0.24
CA ALA A 61 14.96 -8.17 -0.58
C ALA A 61 15.09 -7.63 -2.02
N PRO A 62 14.64 -8.37 -3.04
CA PRO A 62 14.56 -7.87 -4.41
C PRO A 62 13.88 -6.50 -4.46
N ASP A 63 14.49 -5.53 -5.14
CA ASP A 63 14.01 -4.14 -5.22
C ASP A 63 13.92 -3.40 -3.86
N GLY A 64 14.62 -3.90 -2.83
CA GLY A 64 14.75 -3.31 -1.50
C GLY A 64 13.57 -3.59 -0.56
N PRO A 65 13.75 -3.39 0.77
CA PRO A 65 12.75 -3.77 1.78
C PRO A 65 11.41 -3.04 1.65
N TYR A 66 11.42 -1.83 1.08
CA TYR A 66 10.22 -0.98 0.99
C TYR A 66 9.31 -1.29 -0.20
N SER A 67 9.71 -2.23 -1.07
CA SER A 67 8.89 -2.69 -2.22
C SER A 67 7.97 -3.88 -1.86
N TRP A 68 8.12 -4.42 -0.65
CA TRP A 68 7.46 -5.64 -0.12
C TRP A 68 6.31 -5.37 0.88
N GLY A 69 5.76 -4.16 0.89
CA GLY A 69 4.53 -3.89 1.64
C GLY A 69 3.34 -4.68 1.13
N TYR A 70 2.39 -4.97 2.02
CA TYR A 70 1.16 -5.73 1.75
C TYR A 70 1.39 -7.20 1.34
N CYS A 71 2.40 -7.82 1.93
CA CYS A 71 2.72 -9.24 1.73
C CYS A 71 1.89 -10.17 2.64
N PHE A 72 1.39 -9.64 3.76
CA PHE A 72 0.60 -10.34 4.77
C PHE A 72 -0.83 -9.80 4.86
#